data_AF-V4Q7M3-F1
#
_entry.id   AF-V4Q7M3-F1
#
_cell.length_a   1.000
_cell.length_b   1.000
_cell.length_c   1.000
_cell.angle_alpha   90.00
_cell.angle_beta   90.00
_cell.angle_gamma   90.00
#
_symmetry.space_group_name_H-M   'P 1'
#
loop_
_entity.id
_entity.type
_entity.pdbx_description
1 polymer ?
#
loop_
_entity_poly.entity_id
_entity_poly.type
_entity_poly.pdbx_seq_one_letter_code
_entity_poly.pdbx_strand_id
1 'polypeptide(L)' 'MFGQAQAETYHARLEATFAMLGDNPRMAREYAEIDPPVRAHPHGSHIIIYKTDGEDIIILAVRHSRENWQEDL' A
#
# COMPACT_ATOMS: atom_id res chain seq x y z
N MET A 1 -12.47 -16.24 -14.77
CA MET A 1 -12.58 -17.13 -13.60
C MET A 1 -11.37 -16.83 -12.72
N PHE A 2 -11.57 -16.22 -11.55
CA PHE A 2 -10.49 -15.93 -10.61
C PHE A 2 -10.05 -17.26 -9.98
N GLY A 3 -9.00 -17.87 -10.52
CA GLY A 3 -8.48 -19.15 -10.05
C GLY A 3 -7.63 -18.99 -8.79
N GLN A 4 -7.56 -20.02 -7.96
CA GLN A 4 -6.73 -20.07 -6.75
C GLN A 4 -5.26 -19.67 -7.02
N ALA A 5 -4.68 -20.11 -8.13
CA ALA A 5 -3.32 -19.74 -8.53
C ALA A 5 -3.13 -18.23 -8.80
N GLN A 6 -4.20 -17.54 -9.24
CA GLN A 6 -4.17 -16.09 -9.46
C GLN A 6 -4.25 -15.34 -8.12
N ALA A 7 -4.97 -15.89 -7.13
CA ALA A 7 -4.97 -15.37 -5.77
C ALA A 7 -3.59 -15.57 -5.12
N GLU A 8 -3.00 -16.76 -5.17
CA GLU A 8 -1.67 -17.05 -4.61
C GLU A 8 -0.58 -16.14 -5.20
N THR A 9 -0.58 -15.94 -6.52
CA THR A 9 0.37 -15.04 -7.19
C THR A 9 0.17 -13.58 -6.75
N TYR A 10 -1.08 -13.14 -6.58
CA TYR A 10 -1.39 -11.80 -6.12
C TYR A 10 -0.92 -11.56 -4.68
N HIS A 11 -1.17 -12.52 -3.78
CA HIS A 11 -0.70 -12.49 -2.40
C HIS A 11 0.83 -12.41 -2.33
N ALA A 12 1.55 -13.25 -3.08
CA ALA A 12 3.01 -13.22 -3.10
C ALA A 12 3.59 -11.88 -3.59
N ARG A 13 2.95 -11.24 -4.58
CA ARG A 13 3.36 -9.92 -5.08
C ARG A 13 3.10 -8.82 -4.05
N LEU A 14 2.02 -8.94 -3.30
CA LEU A 14 1.68 -7.99 -2.24
C LEU A 14 2.70 -8.08 -1.09
N GLU A 15 3.05 -9.29 -0.67
CA GLU A 15 4.09 -9.53 0.34
C GLU A 15 5.45 -8.96 -0.08
N ALA A 16 5.88 -9.23 -1.32
CA ALA A 16 7.14 -8.67 -1.84
C ALA A 16 7.12 -7.13 -1.87
N THR A 17 5.95 -6.53 -2.13
CA THR A 17 5.78 -5.08 -2.12
C THR A 17 5.84 -4.54 -0.70
N PHE A 18 5.22 -5.20 0.28
CA PHE A 18 5.32 -4.80 1.68
C PHE A 18 6.75 -4.86 2.20
N ALA A 19 7.51 -5.91 1.86
CA ALA A 19 8.93 -6.01 2.19
C ALA A 19 9.73 -4.85 1.59
N MET A 20 9.56 -4.57 0.30
CA MET A 20 10.22 -3.44 -0.38
C MET A 20 9.87 -2.09 0.27
N LEU A 21 8.61 -1.88 0.67
CA LEU A 21 8.18 -0.66 1.35
C LEU A 21 8.77 -0.57 2.76
N GLY A 22 8.92 -1.68 3.48
CA GLY A 22 9.61 -1.73 4.77
C GLY A 22 11.09 -1.39 4.65
N ASP A 23 11.76 -1.90 3.62
CA ASP A 23 13.17 -1.58 3.35
C ASP A 23 13.36 -0.13 2.87
N ASN A 24 12.34 0.46 2.26
CA ASN A 24 12.39 1.82 1.71
C ASN A 24 11.17 2.67 2.10
N PRO A 25 10.96 2.97 3.40
CA PRO A 25 9.71 3.58 3.90
C PRO A 25 9.36 4.94 3.32
N ARG A 26 10.33 5.63 2.71
CA ARG A 26 10.17 6.98 2.15
C ARG A 26 10.03 6.99 0.63
N MET A 27 10.00 5.83 -0.04
CA MET A 27 9.97 5.75 -1.50
C MET A 27 8.63 6.16 -2.11
N ALA A 28 7.53 5.96 -1.37
CA ALA A 28 6.20 6.33 -1.83
C ALA A 28 5.91 7.80 -1.55
N ARG A 29 5.04 8.40 -2.36
CA ARG A 29 4.60 9.78 -2.18
C ARG A 29 3.93 9.93 -0.81
N GLU A 30 4.36 10.93 -0.06
CA GLU A 30 3.72 11.37 1.17
C GLU A 30 2.57 12.33 0.87
N TYR A 31 1.50 12.17 1.63
CA TYR A 31 0.29 12.96 1.62
C TYR A 31 0.18 13.63 2.97
N ALA A 32 0.85 14.78 3.09
CA ALA A 32 0.94 15.56 4.32
C ALA A 32 -0.36 16.32 4.64
N GLU A 33 -1.32 16.34 3.72
CA GLU A 33 -2.65 16.91 3.96
C GLU A 33 -3.56 16.02 4.83
N ILE A 34 -3.21 14.73 4.98
CA ILE A 34 -3.88 13.77 5.86
C ILE A 34 -3.16 13.78 7.22
N ASP A 35 -3.91 13.76 8.34
CA ASP A 35 -3.34 13.73 9.69
C ASP A 35 -3.71 12.42 10.43
N PRO A 36 -2.73 11.57 10.80
CA PRO A 36 -1.29 11.73 10.57
C PRO A 36 -0.91 11.54 9.08
N PRO A 37 0.22 12.13 8.62
CA PRO A 37 0.69 11.99 7.25
C PRO A 37 0.80 10.53 6.82
N VAL A 38 0.22 10.22 5.66
CA VAL A 38 0.25 8.88 5.09
C VAL A 38 1.04 8.86 3.79
N ARG A 39 1.43 7.67 3.37
CA ARG A 39 2.13 7.40 2.11
C ARG A 39 1.30 6.42 1.29
N ALA A 40 1.23 6.65 -0.02
CA ALA A 40 0.48 5.78 -0.92
C ALA A 40 1.35 5.25 -2.06
N HIS A 41 1.41 3.92 -2.21
CA HIS A 41 2.17 3.23 -3.26
C HIS A 41 1.23 2.47 -4.20
N PRO A 42 1.18 2.82 -5.50
CA PRO A 42 0.39 2.06 -6.47
C PRO A 42 1.04 0.71 -6.77
N HIS A 43 0.27 -0.37 -6.67
CA HIS A 43 0.66 -1.74 -7.01
C HIS A 43 -0.41 -2.38 -7.91
N GLY A 44 -0.19 -2.32 -9.23
CA GLY A 44 -1.16 -2.81 -10.21
C GLY A 44 -2.49 -2.07 -10.11
N SER A 45 -3.57 -2.81 -9.86
CA SER A 45 -4.92 -2.25 -9.68
C SER A 45 -5.21 -1.78 -8.25
N HIS A 46 -4.24 -1.85 -7.34
CA HIS A 46 -4.40 -1.48 -5.94
C HIS A 46 -3.45 -0.35 -5.54
N ILE A 47 -3.78 0.32 -4.45
CA ILE A 47 -2.99 1.36 -3.79
C ILE A 47 -2.80 0.92 -2.35
N ILE A 48 -1.55 0.83 -1.93
CA ILE A 48 -1.14 0.47 -0.57
C ILE A 48 -0.91 1.77 0.18
N ILE A 49 -1.72 2.00 1.20
CA ILE A 49 -1.63 3.16 2.09
C ILE A 49 -0.95 2.72 3.38
N TYR A 50 0.09 3.44 3.78
CA TYR A 50 0.85 3.14 4.98
C TYR A 50 1.39 4.42 5.62
N LYS A 51 1.88 4.32 6.84
CA LYS A 51 2.68 5.38 7.49
C LYS A 51 3.99 4.82 7.99
N THR A 52 4.99 5.68 8.17
CA THR A 52 6.25 5.31 8.83
C THR A 52 6.04 5.31 10.35
N ASP A 53 6.60 4.32 11.04
CA ASP A 53 6.63 4.25 12.50
C ASP A 53 8.05 3.86 12.94
N GLY A 54 8.87 4.88 13.26
CA GLY A 54 10.30 4.66 13.49
C GLY A 54 11.03 4.14 12.24
N GLU A 55 11.61 2.95 12.35
CA GLU A 55 12.29 2.24 11.25
C GLU A 55 11.34 1.33 10.45
N ASP A 56 10.10 1.16 10.92
CA ASP A 56 9.10 0.28 10.32
C ASP A 56 8.03 1.06 9.54
N ILE A 57 7.17 0.30 8.85
CA ILE A 57 5.94 0.81 8.26
C ILE A 57 4.72 0.13 8.86
N ILE A 58 3.64 0.89 8.99
CA ILE A 58 2.32 0.36 9.34
C ILE A 58 1.43 0.46 8.11
N ILE A 59 1.06 -0.68 7.54
CA ILE A 59 0.07 -0.76 6.47
C ILE A 59 -1.31 -0.42 7.05
N LEU A 60 -1.91 0.66 6.57
CA LEU A 60 -3.22 1.13 7.02
C LEU A 60 -4.34 0.53 6.17
N ALA A 61 -4.13 0.46 4.86
CA ALA A 61 -5.12 -0.07 3.93
C ALA A 61 -4.49 -0.53 2.60
N VAL A 62 -5.16 -1.49 1.97
CA VAL A 62 -4.99 -1.79 0.54
C VAL A 62 -6.33 -1.51 -0.13
N ARG A 63 -6.35 -0.56 -1.07
CA ARG A 63 -7.57 -0.10 -1.78
C ARG A 63 -7.42 -0.33 -3.27
N HIS A 64 -8.51 -0.41 -4.00
CA HIS A 64 -8.47 -0.45 -5.46
C HIS A 64 -8.19 0.96 -6.01
N SER A 65 -7.36 1.08 -7.03
CA SER A 65 -6.90 2.38 -7.58
C SER A 65 -7.99 3.24 -8.23
N ARG A 66 -9.20 2.70 -8.35
CA ARG A 66 -10.39 3.36 -8.90
C ARG A 66 -11.31 3.92 -7.80
N GLU A 67 -11.05 3.57 -6.54
CA GLU A 67 -11.76 4.13 -5.39
C GLU A 67 -11.19 5.52 -5.07
N ASN A 68 -12.03 6.44 -4.60
CA ASN A 68 -11.58 7.75 -4.16
C ASN A 68 -11.00 7.69 -2.73
N TRP A 69 -9.96 6.87 -2.57
CA TRP A 69 -9.39 6.52 -1.27
C TRP A 69 -8.86 7.72 -0.46
N GLN A 70 -8.61 8.87 -1.10
CA GLN A 70 -8.14 10.08 -0.42
C GLN A 70 -9.24 10.77 0.39
N GLU A 71 -10.51 10.60 0.00
CA GLU A 71 -11.64 11.17 0.75
C GLU A 71 -12.12 10.26 1.91
N ASP A 72 -11.71 8.99 1.89
CA ASP A 72 -12.10 7.97 2.87
C ASP A 72 -11.05 7.74 3.99
N LEU A 73 -9.95 8.50 4.00
CA LEU A 73 -8.85 8.40 4.97
C LEU A 73 -8.83 9.54 5.98
#